data_AF-A0A0H5C0Z9-F1
#
_entry.id   AF-A0A0H5C0Z9-F1
#
_cell.length_a   1.000
_cell.length_b   1.000
_cell.length_c   1.000
_cell.angle_alpha   90.00
_cell.angle_beta   90.00
_cell.angle_gamma   90.00
#
_symmetry.space_group_name_H-M   'P 1'
#
loop_
_entity.id
_entity.type
_entity.pdbx_description
1 polymer ?
#
loop_
_entity_poly.entity_id
_entity_poly.type
_entity_poly.pdbx_seq_one_letter_code
_entity_poly.pdbx_strand_id
1 'polypeptide(L)'
;MSSLVTEDGPGSVVLNEISGFKPMSRVKASHCVIGEGKLFLFGGFDEDDKLDGYVYVLDTTSSRWDSRPGHVYREGHSAVYIGDGKVLIYGGCTSDVTERQEEFHGEEMLLYNTVTCTWEAVEQNGTPPKPRSRHAATLSTNGEFMFISGGLKPEKLEPYDDMFAFHIPTSTWGEPSQFIGRFDHSLVHQGDKLWAFGGFNKETARISELTWFDLKTYTTGTTLIHQAQKDDISHIFVQTGNPDFVLDVVVPSWSWERVNPWVGVYDLRNLRHKVVISPNLSYLLNHTWKISFFTNGRLYLVGYALTEETMDATYDYELSHILSINFSELCSKQHSGSWTSDFAKLLFDEKFSDYKIYGLSQNNRLARSDIPFEELESFKSEPIPVHKLILYSRWPHFEMIENSGMAESQIGSLFIPEPVKWVKAFIEYLYTNDVHDRSTDIVTGLLILSNVYRLPELREKALSWLNPIPMELGEVLMVLSRARIAQEEIIAHNAAMICLQNWGELVRTEEFAQLDKEDIISLCQLASPTSSIVDTPESAQKTRERSAELCNRGDHGTVNVDSFPVSFAYRNSAMLNDNWIESGSHYSTATSLESEER
;
A
#
# COMPACT_ATOMS: atom_id res chain seq x y z
N MET A 1 21.18 -40.55 4.49
CA MET A 1 19.80 -40.72 4.00
C MET A 1 18.85 -40.76 5.19
N SER A 2 18.24 -39.63 5.52
CA SER A 2 16.96 -39.57 6.24
C SER A 2 16.42 -38.15 6.08
N SER A 3 15.93 -37.84 4.88
CA SER A 3 15.05 -36.69 4.68
C SER A 3 13.78 -36.97 5.49
N LEU A 4 13.67 -36.36 6.67
CA LEU A 4 12.39 -36.19 7.34
C LEU A 4 11.57 -35.25 6.46
N VAL A 5 10.86 -35.84 5.50
CA VAL A 5 9.78 -35.17 4.77
C VAL A 5 8.67 -34.97 5.78
N THR A 6 8.74 -33.86 6.51
CA THR A 6 7.56 -33.28 7.13
C THR A 6 6.68 -32.76 6.00
N GLU A 7 5.40 -33.12 6.03
CA GLU A 7 4.39 -32.75 5.04
C GLU A 7 4.54 -31.28 4.62
N ASP A 8 4.53 -30.99 3.32
CA ASP A 8 4.62 -29.64 2.72
C ASP A 8 3.36 -28.81 3.04
N GLY A 9 3.11 -28.57 4.32
CA GLY A 9 2.05 -27.71 4.84
C GLY A 9 2.57 -26.30 5.15
N PRO A 10 1.66 -25.34 5.38
CA PRO A 10 2.00 -24.02 5.90
C PRO A 10 2.85 -24.12 7.17
N GLY A 11 3.93 -23.34 7.26
CA GLY A 11 4.85 -23.39 8.40
C GLY A 11 5.81 -24.58 8.42
N SER A 12 5.84 -25.43 7.38
CA SER A 12 6.83 -26.51 7.27
C SER A 12 8.25 -25.94 7.27
N VAL A 13 9.14 -26.57 8.03
CA VAL A 13 10.55 -26.19 8.16
C VAL A 13 11.43 -27.31 7.60
N VAL A 14 12.37 -26.97 6.71
CA VAL A 14 13.33 -27.91 6.12
C VAL A 14 14.74 -27.36 6.28
N LEU A 15 15.64 -28.16 6.86
CA LEU A 15 17.07 -27.84 7.00
C LEU A 15 17.88 -28.79 6.12
N ASN A 16 18.75 -28.23 5.28
CA ASN A 16 19.65 -28.99 4.42
C ASN A 16 21.10 -28.51 4.56
N GLU A 17 22.04 -29.43 4.43
CA GLU A 17 23.42 -29.08 4.11
C GLU A 17 23.54 -28.68 2.64
N ILE A 18 24.33 -27.65 2.38
CA ILE A 18 24.58 -27.12 1.04
C ILE A 18 25.80 -27.82 0.45
N SER A 19 25.71 -28.23 -0.81
CA SER A 19 26.83 -28.81 -1.57
C SER A 19 27.50 -27.79 -2.49
N GLY A 20 28.61 -28.15 -3.13
CA GLY A 20 29.33 -27.27 -4.06
C GLY A 20 30.42 -26.41 -3.39
N PHE A 21 30.83 -25.33 -4.05
CA PHE A 21 31.87 -24.43 -3.55
C PHE A 21 31.24 -23.42 -2.59
N LYS A 22 31.33 -23.70 -1.29
CA LYS A 22 30.68 -22.90 -0.24
C LYS A 22 31.45 -21.59 -0.05
N PRO A 23 30.80 -20.42 -0.23
CA PRO A 23 31.42 -19.15 0.12
C PRO A 23 31.59 -19.06 1.64
N MET A 24 32.63 -18.36 2.05
CA MET A 24 32.79 -17.92 3.42
C MET A 24 31.81 -16.77 3.71
N SER A 25 31.42 -16.62 4.97
CA SER A 25 30.47 -15.59 5.42
C SER A 25 31.09 -14.18 5.38
N ARG A 26 31.18 -13.55 4.21
CA ARG A 26 31.73 -12.19 4.08
C ARG A 26 30.89 -11.11 4.74
N VAL A 27 31.55 -10.14 5.37
CA VAL A 27 30.91 -8.97 5.96
C VAL A 27 30.62 -7.94 4.87
N LYS A 28 29.45 -7.28 4.94
CA LYS A 28 28.98 -6.28 3.95
C LYS A 28 28.97 -6.76 2.49
N ALA A 29 28.85 -8.07 2.28
CA ALA A 29 28.44 -8.60 0.98
C ALA A 29 26.99 -8.20 0.68
N SER A 30 26.63 -8.17 -0.61
CA SER A 30 25.25 -7.95 -1.02
C SER A 30 24.67 -9.21 -1.65
N HIS A 31 23.36 -9.39 -1.49
CA HIS A 31 22.64 -10.53 -2.04
C HIS A 31 21.27 -10.13 -2.56
N CYS A 32 20.80 -10.82 -3.59
CA CYS A 32 19.46 -10.64 -4.13
C CYS A 32 18.93 -11.93 -4.78
N VAL A 33 17.61 -12.07 -4.87
CA VAL A 33 16.97 -13.22 -5.54
C VAL A 33 16.93 -12.97 -7.05
N ILE A 34 17.46 -13.89 -7.85
CA ILE A 34 17.65 -13.73 -9.32
C ILE A 34 16.69 -14.59 -10.17
N GLY A 35 15.53 -14.94 -9.63
CA GLY A 35 14.52 -15.80 -10.28
C GLY A 35 14.74 -17.30 -10.02
N GLU A 36 13.71 -18.13 -10.30
CA GLU A 36 13.74 -19.60 -10.16
C GLU A 36 14.19 -20.15 -8.80
N GLY A 37 14.04 -19.39 -7.71
CA GLY A 37 14.56 -19.79 -6.40
C GLY A 37 16.09 -19.79 -6.31
N LYS A 38 16.78 -18.92 -7.05
CA LYS A 38 18.23 -18.73 -6.97
C LYS A 38 18.58 -17.44 -6.24
N LEU A 39 19.63 -17.49 -5.43
CA LEU A 39 20.20 -16.35 -4.72
C LEU A 39 21.55 -15.98 -5.35
N PHE A 40 21.72 -14.72 -5.72
CA PHE A 40 23.02 -14.12 -6.05
C PHE A 40 23.66 -13.55 -4.79
N LEU A 41 24.97 -13.74 -4.65
CA LEU A 41 25.80 -13.18 -3.56
C LEU A 41 27.12 -12.67 -4.15
N PHE A 42 27.52 -11.46 -3.76
CA PHE A 42 28.74 -10.83 -4.27
C PHE A 42 29.40 -9.89 -3.25
N GLY A 43 30.73 -9.87 -3.28
CA GLY A 43 31.58 -8.92 -2.58
C GLY A 43 31.64 -9.13 -1.08
N GLY A 44 31.89 -8.03 -0.37
CA GLY A 44 32.21 -8.05 1.06
C GLY A 44 33.67 -8.39 1.32
N PHE A 45 34.04 -8.44 2.58
CA PHE A 45 35.41 -8.67 3.05
C PHE A 45 35.45 -9.75 4.13
N ASP A 46 36.64 -10.30 4.34
CA ASP A 46 36.93 -11.25 5.40
C ASP A 46 37.56 -10.60 6.63
N GLU A 47 37.96 -11.40 7.61
CA GLU A 47 38.56 -10.90 8.86
C GLU A 47 39.86 -10.10 8.67
N ASP A 48 40.55 -10.30 7.54
CA ASP A 48 41.79 -9.60 7.18
C ASP A 48 41.51 -8.36 6.32
N ASP A 49 40.26 -7.88 6.29
CA ASP A 49 39.76 -6.80 5.41
C ASP A 49 39.92 -7.11 3.92
N LYS A 50 40.14 -8.37 3.55
CA LYS A 50 40.35 -8.75 2.15
C LYS A 50 39.03 -8.89 1.42
N LEU A 51 38.88 -8.09 0.36
CA LEU A 51 37.69 -8.13 -0.49
C LEU A 51 37.56 -9.46 -1.26
N ASP A 52 36.34 -9.98 -1.32
CA ASP A 52 35.96 -11.11 -2.17
C ASP A 52 35.49 -10.61 -3.53
N GLY A 53 36.04 -11.19 -4.60
CA GLY A 53 35.66 -10.86 -5.98
C GLY A 53 34.83 -11.94 -6.65
N TYR A 54 34.58 -13.07 -5.97
CA TYR A 54 33.77 -14.14 -6.53
C TYR A 54 32.29 -13.75 -6.55
N VAL A 55 31.62 -14.21 -7.59
CA VAL A 55 30.16 -14.23 -7.66
C VAL A 55 29.70 -15.63 -7.30
N TYR A 56 28.77 -15.71 -6.35
CA TYR A 56 28.18 -16.97 -5.92
C TYR A 56 26.70 -17.01 -6.26
N VAL A 57 26.22 -18.16 -6.71
CA VAL A 57 24.80 -18.43 -6.95
C VAL A 57 24.39 -19.67 -6.17
N LEU A 58 23.41 -19.53 -5.29
CA LEU A 58 22.81 -20.65 -4.55
C LEU A 58 21.50 -21.04 -5.22
N ASP A 59 21.41 -22.28 -5.67
CA ASP A 59 20.17 -22.88 -6.11
C ASP A 59 19.46 -23.52 -4.91
N THR A 60 18.29 -22.99 -4.55
CA THR A 60 17.52 -23.47 -3.37
C THR A 60 16.86 -24.83 -3.60
N THR A 61 16.63 -25.23 -4.84
CA THR A 61 15.99 -26.53 -5.16
C THR A 61 16.98 -27.66 -4.95
N SER A 62 18.21 -27.48 -5.43
CA SER A 62 19.29 -28.45 -5.29
C SER A 62 20.13 -28.28 -4.02
N SER A 63 19.95 -27.18 -3.28
CA SER A 63 20.78 -26.81 -2.13
C SER A 63 22.26 -26.87 -2.50
N ARG A 64 22.65 -26.15 -3.55
CA ARG A 64 24.01 -26.18 -4.10
C ARG A 64 24.50 -24.79 -4.45
N TRP A 65 25.73 -24.49 -4.03
CA TRP A 65 26.46 -23.31 -4.47
C TRP A 65 27.20 -23.56 -5.78
N ASP A 66 27.09 -22.58 -6.67
CA ASP A 66 27.97 -22.37 -7.81
C ASP A 66 28.76 -21.09 -7.61
N SER A 67 30.00 -21.09 -8.09
CA SER A 67 30.90 -19.94 -7.98
C SER A 67 31.51 -19.58 -9.33
N ARG A 68 31.72 -18.29 -9.54
CA ARG A 68 32.42 -17.73 -10.70
C ARG A 68 33.52 -16.82 -10.18
N PRO A 69 34.79 -17.05 -10.57
CA PRO A 69 35.85 -16.11 -10.23
C PRO A 69 35.53 -14.78 -10.91
N GLY A 70 35.60 -13.69 -10.14
CA GLY A 70 35.49 -12.34 -10.65
C GLY A 70 36.76 -11.54 -10.37
N HIS A 71 36.87 -10.40 -11.05
CA HIS A 71 37.98 -9.45 -10.94
C HIS A 71 37.52 -8.10 -10.38
N VAL A 72 36.24 -7.98 -10.02
CA VAL A 72 35.63 -6.80 -9.38
C VAL A 72 35.57 -7.05 -7.88
N TYR A 73 35.97 -6.08 -7.08
CA TYR A 73 36.04 -6.17 -5.62
C TYR A 73 35.33 -4.97 -5.01
N ARG A 74 34.40 -5.20 -4.06
CA ARG A 74 33.73 -4.11 -3.34
C ARG A 74 32.96 -4.61 -2.11
N GLU A 75 32.83 -3.74 -1.13
CA GLU A 75 32.02 -3.97 0.08
C GLU A 75 30.96 -2.88 0.29
N GLY A 76 29.87 -3.21 1.01
CA GLY A 76 28.85 -2.23 1.39
C GLY A 76 28.10 -1.61 0.20
N HIS A 77 28.05 -2.31 -0.91
CA HIS A 77 27.28 -1.96 -2.10
C HIS A 77 25.87 -2.54 -2.00
N SER A 78 24.95 -2.05 -2.83
CA SER A 78 23.64 -2.68 -3.01
C SER A 78 23.60 -3.53 -4.27
N ALA A 79 22.76 -4.56 -4.27
CA ALA A 79 22.47 -5.40 -5.42
C ALA A 79 20.95 -5.55 -5.58
N VAL A 80 20.43 -5.27 -6.77
CA VAL A 80 19.01 -5.47 -7.11
C VAL A 80 18.88 -6.25 -8.41
N TYR A 81 18.02 -7.26 -8.42
CA TYR A 81 17.71 -8.03 -9.62
C TYR A 81 16.67 -7.29 -10.48
N ILE A 82 17.02 -6.99 -11.73
CA ILE A 82 16.17 -6.20 -12.64
C ILE A 82 15.50 -7.05 -13.73
N GLY A 83 15.53 -8.39 -13.60
CA GLY A 83 14.97 -9.33 -14.58
C GLY A 83 15.99 -9.84 -15.61
N ASP A 84 15.60 -10.82 -16.41
CA ASP A 84 16.39 -11.39 -17.51
C ASP A 84 17.84 -11.78 -17.16
N GLY A 85 18.06 -12.29 -15.95
CA GLY A 85 19.40 -12.66 -15.48
C GLY A 85 20.30 -11.46 -15.18
N LYS A 86 19.76 -10.24 -15.04
CA LYS A 86 20.55 -9.03 -14.83
C LYS A 86 20.46 -8.54 -13.38
N VAL A 87 21.61 -8.33 -12.75
CA VAL A 87 21.73 -7.78 -11.40
C VAL A 87 22.44 -6.44 -11.49
N LEU A 88 21.81 -5.40 -10.96
CA LEU A 88 22.34 -4.05 -10.91
C LEU A 88 23.03 -3.83 -9.56
N ILE A 89 24.28 -3.38 -9.60
CA ILE A 89 25.15 -3.16 -8.45
C ILE A 89 25.46 -1.67 -8.36
N TYR A 90 25.28 -1.08 -7.18
CA TYR A 90 25.57 0.35 -6.97
C TYR A 90 26.33 0.62 -5.67
N GLY A 91 27.25 1.58 -5.74
CA GLY A 91 28.06 2.07 -4.63
C GLY A 91 29.04 1.05 -4.06
N GLY A 92 29.32 1.22 -2.77
CA GLY A 92 30.32 0.44 -2.02
C GLY A 92 31.70 1.09 -2.00
N CYS A 93 32.62 0.44 -1.29
CA CYS A 93 34.02 0.85 -1.18
C CYS A 93 34.94 -0.20 -1.81
N THR A 94 36.05 0.27 -2.41
CA THR A 94 37.09 -0.55 -3.07
C THR A 94 38.47 -0.36 -2.42
N SER A 95 38.52 0.20 -1.20
CA SER A 95 39.70 0.87 -0.62
C SER A 95 40.96 0.00 -0.39
N ASP A 96 40.86 -1.33 -0.36
CA ASP A 96 42.04 -2.20 -0.26
C ASP A 96 42.71 -2.53 -1.61
N VAL A 97 42.15 -2.06 -2.72
CA VAL A 97 42.66 -2.33 -4.07
C VAL A 97 43.61 -1.20 -4.52
N THR A 98 44.60 -0.86 -3.71
CA THR A 98 45.57 0.21 -4.04
C THR A 98 46.60 -0.19 -5.11
N GLU A 99 46.66 -1.47 -5.52
CA GLU A 99 47.73 -1.99 -6.40
C GLU A 99 47.26 -2.70 -7.68
N ARG A 100 45.96 -2.76 -7.99
CA ARG A 100 45.49 -3.41 -9.24
C ARG A 100 45.02 -2.39 -10.26
N GLN A 101 45.38 -2.60 -11.52
CA GLN A 101 44.78 -1.93 -12.67
C GLN A 101 43.30 -2.34 -12.72
N GLU A 102 42.41 -1.52 -12.13
CA GLU A 102 40.98 -1.80 -12.13
C GLU A 102 40.37 -1.51 -13.52
N GLU A 103 39.54 -2.44 -14.01
CA GLU A 103 38.69 -2.23 -15.18
C GLU A 103 37.47 -1.36 -14.84
N PHE A 104 37.09 -1.28 -13.54
CA PHE A 104 35.91 -0.57 -13.05
C PHE A 104 36.21 0.19 -11.75
N HIS A 105 35.77 1.44 -11.65
CA HIS A 105 35.99 2.29 -10.48
C HIS A 105 34.92 2.10 -9.39
N GLY A 106 35.24 2.47 -8.14
CA GLY A 106 34.33 2.35 -6.99
C GLY A 106 33.03 3.15 -7.11
N GLU A 107 32.97 4.15 -7.98
CA GLU A 107 31.82 5.04 -8.17
C GLU A 107 30.86 4.56 -9.28
N GLU A 108 31.24 3.54 -10.04
CA GLU A 108 30.48 3.08 -11.20
C GLU A 108 29.30 2.19 -10.80
N MET A 109 28.17 2.42 -11.47
CA MET A 109 27.05 1.49 -11.46
C MET A 109 27.39 0.33 -12.40
N LEU A 110 27.34 -0.89 -11.89
CA LEU A 110 27.70 -2.09 -12.63
C LEU A 110 26.48 -2.96 -12.87
N LEU A 111 26.47 -3.65 -13.99
CA LEU A 111 25.51 -4.69 -14.31
C LEU A 111 26.25 -6.03 -14.39
N TYR A 112 25.74 -7.01 -13.66
CA TYR A 112 26.18 -8.39 -13.79
C TYR A 112 25.11 -9.22 -14.49
N ASN A 113 25.49 -9.88 -15.57
CA ASN A 113 24.63 -10.83 -16.26
C ASN A 113 24.93 -12.25 -15.74
N THR A 114 23.95 -12.85 -15.07
CA THR A 114 24.05 -14.17 -14.43
C THR A 114 24.02 -15.32 -15.45
N VAL A 115 23.56 -15.07 -16.69
CA VAL A 115 23.55 -16.05 -17.77
C VAL A 115 24.91 -16.10 -18.47
N THR A 116 25.45 -14.95 -18.88
CA THR A 116 26.75 -14.86 -19.54
C THR A 116 27.93 -14.82 -18.57
N CYS A 117 27.67 -14.57 -17.28
CA CYS A 117 28.67 -14.38 -16.23
C CYS A 117 29.62 -13.22 -16.52
N THR A 118 29.11 -12.10 -17.02
CA THR A 118 29.89 -10.92 -17.43
C THR A 118 29.50 -9.67 -16.66
N TRP A 119 30.48 -8.80 -16.43
CA TRP A 119 30.32 -7.47 -15.87
C TRP A 119 30.25 -6.43 -16.99
N GLU A 120 29.35 -5.46 -16.85
CA GLU A 120 29.18 -4.35 -17.78
C GLU A 120 29.02 -3.05 -16.99
N ALA A 121 29.65 -1.97 -17.43
CA ALA A 121 29.38 -0.64 -16.88
C ALA A 121 28.01 -0.15 -17.39
N VAL A 122 27.25 0.50 -16.53
CA VAL A 122 25.97 1.11 -16.89
C VAL A 122 26.17 2.58 -17.20
N GLU A 123 25.86 2.98 -18.43
CA GLU A 123 25.75 4.40 -18.78
C GLU A 123 24.56 5.01 -18.04
N GLN A 124 24.83 6.09 -17.30
CA GLN A 124 23.86 6.75 -16.44
C GLN A 124 23.56 8.16 -16.97
N ASN A 125 22.28 8.48 -17.10
CA ASN A 125 21.77 9.80 -17.42
C ASN A 125 21.37 10.56 -16.14
N GLY A 126 21.34 11.89 -16.21
CA GLY A 126 21.03 12.75 -15.06
C GLY A 126 22.22 12.91 -14.11
N THR A 127 21.94 13.28 -12.86
CA THR A 127 22.97 13.50 -11.84
C THR A 127 23.02 12.29 -10.90
N PRO A 128 24.04 11.42 -11.00
CA PRO A 128 24.14 10.27 -10.11
C PRO A 128 24.39 10.70 -8.65
N PRO A 129 23.96 9.89 -7.68
CA PRO A 129 24.27 10.11 -6.28
C PRO A 129 25.78 10.09 -6.04
N LYS A 130 26.22 10.84 -5.03
CA LYS A 130 27.62 10.82 -4.60
C LYS A 130 28.03 9.42 -4.10
N PRO A 131 29.33 9.08 -4.18
CA PRO A 131 29.86 7.82 -3.68
C PRO A 131 29.44 7.56 -2.23
N ARG A 132 29.01 6.32 -1.98
CA ARG A 132 28.42 5.90 -0.72
C ARG A 132 28.55 4.39 -0.52
N SER A 133 28.70 3.97 0.72
CA SER A 133 28.63 2.57 1.13
C SER A 133 27.57 2.39 2.22
N ARG A 134 27.15 1.14 2.48
CA ARG A 134 26.18 0.79 3.53
C ARG A 134 24.84 1.53 3.41
N HIS A 135 24.48 1.92 2.19
CA HIS A 135 23.18 2.48 1.85
C HIS A 135 22.18 1.35 1.66
N ALA A 136 20.89 1.67 1.72
CA ALA A 136 19.85 0.73 1.37
C ALA A 136 19.40 0.95 -0.07
N ALA A 137 19.01 -0.12 -0.75
CA ALA A 137 18.36 -0.05 -2.05
C ALA A 137 17.16 -0.99 -2.12
N THR A 138 16.16 -0.62 -2.91
CA THR A 138 15.01 -1.47 -3.18
C THR A 138 14.49 -1.25 -4.60
N LEU A 139 13.88 -2.28 -5.17
CA LEU A 139 13.21 -2.17 -6.46
C LEU A 139 11.75 -1.79 -6.23
N SER A 140 11.23 -0.90 -7.07
CA SER A 140 9.80 -0.65 -7.20
C SER A 140 9.04 -1.94 -7.52
N THR A 141 7.78 -2.01 -7.11
CA THR A 141 6.95 -3.22 -7.27
C THR A 141 6.71 -3.59 -8.74
N ASN A 142 6.75 -2.61 -9.65
CA ASN A 142 6.66 -2.82 -11.09
C ASN A 142 8.03 -3.06 -11.76
N GLY A 143 9.14 -2.94 -11.03
CA GLY A 143 10.49 -3.16 -11.54
C GLY A 143 11.08 -2.01 -12.35
N GLU A 144 10.40 -0.85 -12.46
CA GLU A 144 10.84 0.25 -13.33
C GLU A 144 11.84 1.19 -12.66
N PHE A 145 11.78 1.30 -11.34
CA PHE A 145 12.65 2.14 -10.53
C PHE A 145 13.46 1.34 -9.53
N MET A 146 14.73 1.69 -9.36
CA MET A 146 15.54 1.39 -8.19
C MET A 146 15.59 2.63 -7.30
N PHE A 147 15.25 2.46 -6.03
CA PHE A 147 15.39 3.53 -5.04
C PHE A 147 16.60 3.25 -4.17
N ILE A 148 17.36 4.30 -3.85
CA ILE A 148 18.44 4.24 -2.86
C ILE A 148 18.22 5.28 -1.79
N SER A 149 18.65 4.98 -0.56
CA SER A 149 18.54 5.89 0.58
C SER A 149 19.75 5.79 1.48
N GLY A 150 20.23 6.94 1.93
CA GLY A 150 21.26 7.07 2.96
C GLY A 150 22.61 6.44 2.59
N GLY A 151 23.23 5.78 3.58
CA GLY A 151 24.60 5.26 3.50
C GLY A 151 25.65 6.27 3.95
N LEU A 152 26.89 5.82 4.09
CA LEU A 152 28.00 6.59 4.63
C LEU A 152 28.75 7.36 3.55
N LYS A 153 29.11 8.60 3.89
CA LYS A 153 30.08 9.42 3.15
C LYS A 153 31.49 8.80 3.32
N PRO A 154 32.23 8.52 2.24
CA PRO A 154 33.56 7.89 2.32
C PRO A 154 34.55 8.61 3.23
N GLU A 155 34.51 9.95 3.27
CA GLU A 155 35.52 10.76 3.99
C GLU A 155 35.16 11.09 5.44
N LYS A 156 33.88 11.11 5.79
CA LYS A 156 33.39 11.69 7.07
C LYS A 156 32.70 10.70 7.98
N LEU A 157 32.39 9.49 7.48
CA LEU A 157 31.58 8.48 8.17
C LEU A 157 30.22 9.03 8.69
N GLU A 158 29.73 10.11 8.07
CA GLU A 158 28.40 10.64 8.32
C GLU A 158 27.41 10.01 7.34
N PRO A 159 26.17 9.69 7.77
CA PRO A 159 25.15 9.23 6.86
C PRO A 159 24.70 10.36 5.92
N TYR A 160 24.43 10.02 4.66
CA TYR A 160 23.57 10.80 3.78
C TYR A 160 22.13 10.74 4.26
N ASP A 161 21.38 11.81 4.07
CA ASP A 161 19.94 11.94 4.34
C ASP A 161 19.13 12.13 3.05
N ASP A 162 19.69 11.73 1.92
CA ASP A 162 19.08 11.82 0.60
C ASP A 162 18.43 10.48 0.19
N MET A 163 17.47 10.59 -0.72
CA MET A 163 16.83 9.49 -1.43
C MET A 163 16.88 9.80 -2.93
N PHE A 164 17.30 8.82 -3.73
CA PHE A 164 17.32 8.92 -5.18
C PHE A 164 16.49 7.80 -5.80
N ALA A 165 15.84 8.12 -6.92
CA ALA A 165 15.19 7.17 -7.80
C ALA A 165 15.96 7.06 -9.12
N PHE A 166 16.32 5.85 -9.50
CA PHE A 166 16.90 5.51 -10.79
C PHE A 166 15.85 4.83 -11.66
N HIS A 167 15.46 5.47 -12.75
CA HIS A 167 14.58 4.89 -13.74
C HIS A 167 15.38 3.93 -14.62
N ILE A 168 15.14 2.63 -14.45
CA ILE A 168 15.92 1.55 -15.09
C ILE A 168 15.77 1.56 -16.61
N PRO A 169 14.56 1.66 -17.21
CA PRO A 169 14.40 1.62 -18.66
C PRO A 169 15.13 2.71 -19.44
N THR A 170 15.28 3.91 -18.86
CA THR A 170 16.01 5.03 -19.50
C THR A 170 17.39 5.26 -18.88
N SER A 171 17.79 4.41 -17.94
CA SER A 171 19.02 4.52 -17.16
C SER A 171 19.25 5.95 -16.62
N THR A 172 18.21 6.55 -16.04
CA THR A 172 18.21 7.98 -15.66
C THR A 172 18.01 8.15 -14.16
N TRP A 173 18.89 8.91 -13.51
CA TRP A 173 18.71 9.37 -12.14
C TRP A 173 17.75 10.57 -12.09
N GLY A 174 16.80 10.52 -11.16
CA GLY A 174 16.00 11.67 -10.78
C GLY A 174 16.73 12.61 -9.81
N GLU A 175 16.14 13.77 -9.56
CA GLU A 175 16.63 14.72 -8.56
C GLU A 175 16.57 14.14 -7.13
N PRO A 176 17.53 14.49 -6.25
CA PRO A 176 17.52 14.04 -4.88
C PRO A 176 16.31 14.55 -4.11
N SER A 177 15.70 13.67 -3.32
CA SER A 177 14.70 14.03 -2.32
C SER A 177 15.30 13.91 -0.92
N GLN A 178 14.90 14.81 -0.01
CA GLN A 178 15.32 14.69 1.39
C GLN A 178 14.55 13.58 2.09
N PHE A 179 15.26 12.69 2.76
CA PHE A 179 14.70 11.63 3.59
C PHE A 179 15.40 11.59 4.95
N ILE A 180 15.93 10.43 5.36
CA ILE A 180 16.48 10.19 6.71
C ILE A 180 17.95 9.79 6.66
N GLY A 181 18.75 10.45 7.49
CA GLY A 181 20.16 10.14 7.67
C GLY A 181 20.41 8.83 8.40
N ARG A 182 20.63 7.72 7.68
CA ARG A 182 21.02 6.43 8.28
C ARG A 182 21.79 5.49 7.34
N PHE A 183 22.47 4.50 7.92
CA PHE A 183 23.23 3.47 7.21
C PHE A 183 22.95 2.07 7.81
N ASP A 184 23.32 1.00 7.09
CA ASP A 184 23.03 -0.41 7.44
C ASP A 184 21.53 -0.66 7.74
N HIS A 185 20.65 0.09 7.08
CA HIS A 185 19.20 -0.07 7.18
C HIS A 185 18.65 -0.88 6.01
N SER A 186 17.42 -1.37 6.14
CA SER A 186 16.67 -2.00 5.04
C SER A 186 15.67 -1.01 4.45
N LEU A 187 15.46 -1.09 3.12
CA LEU A 187 14.49 -0.27 2.40
C LEU A 187 13.52 -1.17 1.64
N VAL A 188 12.23 -0.86 1.70
CA VAL A 188 11.17 -1.63 1.04
C VAL A 188 10.19 -0.68 0.35
N HIS A 189 9.83 -0.97 -0.90
CA HIS A 189 8.79 -0.25 -1.62
C HIS A 189 7.42 -0.93 -1.49
N GLN A 190 6.40 -0.17 -1.06
CA GLN A 190 5.01 -0.61 -1.01
C GLN A 190 4.06 0.54 -1.40
N GLY A 191 3.24 0.30 -2.42
CA GLY A 191 2.26 1.29 -2.87
C GLY A 191 2.96 2.57 -3.28
N ASP A 192 2.58 3.69 -2.65
CA ASP A 192 3.19 5.00 -2.88
C ASP A 192 4.25 5.35 -1.82
N LYS A 193 4.78 4.37 -1.07
CA LYS A 193 5.69 4.63 0.05
C LYS A 193 6.96 3.79 -0.03
N LEU A 194 8.07 4.40 0.38
CA LEU A 194 9.31 3.71 0.74
C LEU A 194 9.38 3.61 2.25
N TRP A 195 9.61 2.41 2.76
CA TRP A 195 9.73 2.12 4.19
C TRP A 195 11.17 1.79 4.54
N ALA A 196 11.72 2.49 5.52
CA ALA A 196 13.06 2.30 6.04
C ALA A 196 13.00 1.67 7.44
N PHE A 197 13.69 0.54 7.59
CA PHE A 197 13.71 -0.25 8.80
C PHE A 197 15.12 -0.35 9.38
N GLY A 198 15.23 -0.18 10.70
CA GLY A 198 16.50 -0.36 11.40
C GLY A 198 17.59 0.62 10.97
N GLY A 199 18.83 0.12 11.07
CA GLY A 199 20.06 0.85 10.78
C GLY A 199 20.55 1.72 11.94
N PHE A 200 21.55 2.53 11.63
CA PHE A 200 22.23 3.39 12.59
C PHE A 200 22.15 4.85 12.16
N ASN A 201 22.02 5.74 13.15
CA ASN A 201 22.09 7.18 12.94
C ASN A 201 23.54 7.68 12.93
N LYS A 202 23.73 9.01 12.84
CA LYS A 202 25.06 9.64 12.83
C LYS A 202 25.85 9.42 14.14
N GLU A 203 25.17 9.24 15.26
CA GLU A 203 25.79 8.88 16.55
C GLU A 203 26.10 7.39 16.67
N THR A 204 25.91 6.60 15.61
CA THR A 204 26.03 5.13 15.61
C THR A 204 25.08 4.43 16.58
N ALA A 205 24.00 5.12 16.98
CA ALA A 205 22.92 4.53 17.76
C ALA A 205 21.95 3.80 16.84
N ARG A 206 21.47 2.64 17.30
CA ARG A 206 20.48 1.84 16.59
C ARG A 206 19.15 2.55 16.52
N ILE A 207 18.49 2.43 15.38
CA ILE A 207 17.17 3.01 15.15
C ILE A 207 16.11 1.91 15.23
N SER A 208 15.15 2.06 16.13
CA SER A 208 13.98 1.16 16.28
C SER A 208 12.70 1.72 15.65
N GLU A 209 12.78 2.94 15.12
CA GLU A 209 11.69 3.62 14.46
C GLU A 209 11.54 3.15 13.00
N LEU A 210 10.29 2.88 12.62
CA LEU A 210 9.90 2.65 11.23
C LEU A 210 9.58 4.00 10.58
N THR A 211 10.34 4.38 9.57
CA THR A 211 10.15 5.65 8.85
C THR A 211 9.69 5.37 7.43
N TRP A 212 8.77 6.17 6.91
CA TRP A 212 8.37 6.12 5.50
C TRP A 212 8.58 7.44 4.78
N PHE A 213 8.80 7.36 3.47
CA PHE A 213 8.77 8.46 2.52
C PHE A 213 7.60 8.23 1.55
N ASP A 214 6.71 9.22 1.42
CA ASP A 214 5.60 9.18 0.47
C ASP A 214 6.03 9.72 -0.90
N LEU A 215 5.99 8.87 -1.92
CA LEU A 215 6.42 9.18 -3.28
C LEU A 215 5.47 10.15 -4.02
N LYS A 216 4.23 10.34 -3.54
CA LYS A 216 3.27 11.28 -4.14
C LYS A 216 3.36 12.65 -3.51
N THR A 217 3.42 12.72 -2.18
CA THR A 217 3.39 13.98 -1.44
C THR A 217 4.78 14.49 -1.06
N TYR A 218 5.83 13.67 -1.24
CA TYR A 218 7.20 13.97 -0.80
C TYR A 218 7.30 14.24 0.70
N THR A 219 6.38 13.66 1.48
CA THR A 219 6.37 13.81 2.95
C THR A 219 6.93 12.58 3.62
N THR A 220 7.62 12.79 4.73
CA THR A 220 8.15 11.74 5.58
C THR A 220 7.32 11.59 6.84
N GLY A 221 7.27 10.38 7.38
CA GLY A 221 6.63 10.10 8.66
C GLY A 221 7.32 8.95 9.38
N THR A 222 7.08 8.87 10.69
CA THR A 222 7.71 7.86 11.55
C THR A 222 6.67 7.25 12.47
N THR A 223 6.82 5.95 12.74
CA THR A 223 6.05 5.22 13.74
C THR A 223 6.96 4.30 14.55
N LEU A 224 6.56 4.02 15.78
CA LEU A 224 7.29 3.14 16.68
C LEU A 224 6.76 1.72 16.60
N ILE A 225 7.69 0.77 16.70
CA ILE A 225 7.34 -0.64 16.85
C ILE A 225 7.04 -0.89 18.34
N HIS A 226 5.80 -0.67 18.75
CA HIS A 226 5.39 -0.80 20.17
C HIS A 226 5.47 -2.23 20.75
N GLN A 227 5.61 -3.27 19.89
CA GLN A 227 5.56 -4.69 20.29
C GLN A 227 6.86 -5.47 20.01
N ALA A 228 7.91 -4.85 19.48
CA ALA A 228 9.22 -5.51 19.39
C ALA A 228 9.88 -5.48 20.77
N GLN A 229 10.42 -6.61 21.23
CA GLN A 229 11.28 -6.63 22.40
C GLN A 229 12.42 -5.64 22.20
N LYS A 230 12.66 -4.79 23.20
CA LYS A 230 13.73 -3.78 23.25
C LYS A 230 15.13 -4.39 23.42
N ASP A 231 15.33 -5.58 22.91
CA ASP A 231 16.65 -6.18 22.97
C ASP A 231 17.45 -5.56 21.83
N ASP A 232 18.69 -5.13 22.07
CA ASP A 232 19.60 -4.55 21.09
C ASP A 232 20.04 -5.62 20.07
N ILE A 233 19.09 -6.16 19.31
CA ILE A 233 19.28 -7.30 18.41
C ILE A 233 19.26 -6.84 16.96
N SER A 234 20.02 -7.53 16.11
CA SER A 234 20.03 -7.33 14.66
C SER A 234 18.73 -7.89 14.05
N HIS A 235 17.80 -6.99 13.71
CA HIS A 235 16.63 -7.31 12.90
C HIS A 235 17.02 -7.39 11.42
N ILE A 236 16.58 -8.44 10.74
CA ILE A 236 16.76 -8.58 9.29
C ILE A 236 15.38 -8.51 8.64
N PHE A 237 15.15 -7.44 7.88
CA PHE A 237 13.88 -7.22 7.20
C PHE A 237 13.89 -7.82 5.81
N VAL A 238 12.92 -8.68 5.52
CA VAL A 238 12.85 -9.40 4.25
C VAL A 238 11.52 -9.10 3.58
N GLN A 239 11.58 -8.46 2.41
CA GLN A 239 10.39 -8.22 1.59
C GLN A 239 9.82 -9.55 1.09
N THR A 240 8.51 -9.74 1.23
CA THR A 240 7.83 -10.94 0.72
C THR A 240 7.37 -10.75 -0.72
N GLY A 241 6.82 -11.80 -1.33
CA GLY A 241 6.13 -11.67 -2.62
C GLY A 241 4.86 -10.79 -2.56
N ASN A 242 4.37 -10.49 -1.34
CA ASN A 242 3.29 -9.55 -1.11
C ASN A 242 3.88 -8.21 -0.62
N PRO A 243 3.69 -7.09 -1.35
CA PRO A 243 4.26 -5.80 -0.94
C PRO A 243 3.73 -5.31 0.40
N ASP A 244 2.59 -5.81 0.87
CA ASP A 244 1.99 -5.39 2.13
C ASP A 244 2.64 -6.03 3.36
N PHE A 245 3.35 -7.14 3.16
CA PHE A 245 3.96 -7.90 4.24
C PHE A 245 5.48 -7.90 4.14
N VAL A 246 6.12 -7.51 5.24
CA VAL A 246 7.57 -7.60 5.43
C VAL A 246 7.83 -8.55 6.59
N LEU A 247 8.74 -9.50 6.41
CA LEU A 247 9.17 -10.35 7.50
C LEU A 247 10.22 -9.63 8.34
N ASP A 248 10.07 -9.70 9.64
CA ASP A 248 11.07 -9.30 10.62
C ASP A 248 11.73 -10.55 11.17
N VAL A 249 12.95 -10.80 10.72
CA VAL A 249 13.70 -12.01 11.06
C VAL A 249 14.74 -11.65 12.10
N VAL A 250 14.55 -12.14 13.31
CA VAL A 250 15.51 -11.99 14.41
C VAL A 250 16.22 -13.31 14.62
N VAL A 251 17.51 -13.32 14.30
CA VAL A 251 18.39 -14.47 14.41
C VAL A 251 19.76 -14.03 14.89
N PRO A 252 20.55 -14.93 15.52
CA PRO A 252 21.95 -14.66 15.81
C PRO A 252 22.69 -14.50 14.47
N SER A 253 22.95 -13.25 14.08
CA SER A 253 23.60 -12.91 12.81
C SER A 253 25.03 -12.42 13.03
N TRP A 254 25.19 -11.35 13.80
CA TRP A 254 26.47 -10.68 14.03
C TRP A 254 26.79 -10.42 15.51
N SER A 255 25.82 -10.59 16.41
CA SER A 255 26.01 -10.36 17.85
C SER A 255 26.49 -11.64 18.55
N TRP A 256 27.45 -11.48 19.47
CA TRP A 256 27.87 -12.49 20.43
C TRP A 256 26.79 -12.78 21.49
N GLU A 257 25.79 -11.90 21.61
CA GLU A 257 24.65 -12.09 22.48
C GLU A 257 23.74 -13.20 21.93
N ARG A 258 23.48 -14.21 22.76
CA ARG A 258 22.54 -15.29 22.44
C ARG A 258 21.12 -14.74 22.45
N VAL A 259 20.62 -14.48 21.26
CA VAL A 259 19.25 -14.02 21.04
C VAL A 259 18.33 -15.21 20.81
N ASN A 260 17.13 -15.16 21.38
CA ASN A 260 16.10 -16.14 21.07
C ASN A 260 15.54 -15.84 19.68
N PRO A 261 15.71 -16.74 18.69
CA PRO A 261 15.33 -16.45 17.33
C PRO A 261 13.82 -16.46 17.18
N TRP A 262 13.30 -15.52 16.39
CA TRP A 262 11.89 -15.42 16.06
C TRP A 262 11.69 -14.81 14.68
N VAL A 263 10.54 -15.08 14.08
CA VAL A 263 10.11 -14.43 12.84
C VAL A 263 8.79 -13.75 13.08
N GLY A 264 8.74 -12.47 12.78
CA GLY A 264 7.55 -11.63 12.79
C GLY A 264 7.13 -11.21 11.40
N VAL A 265 5.90 -10.72 11.29
CA VAL A 265 5.33 -10.16 10.08
C VAL A 265 4.85 -8.75 10.38
N TYR A 266 5.33 -7.78 9.61
CA TYR A 266 4.78 -6.45 9.51
C TYR A 266 3.73 -6.38 8.42
N ASP A 267 2.51 -6.00 8.78
CA ASP A 267 1.47 -5.53 7.88
C ASP A 267 1.61 -4.02 7.74
N LEU A 268 2.16 -3.57 6.61
CA LEU A 268 2.42 -2.16 6.36
C LEU A 268 1.15 -1.37 6.01
N ARG A 269 0.05 -2.03 5.62
CA ARG A 269 -1.24 -1.34 5.40
C ARG A 269 -1.89 -0.97 6.72
N ASN A 270 -1.89 -1.90 7.67
CA ASN A 270 -2.54 -1.73 8.96
C ASN A 270 -1.59 -1.26 10.07
N LEU A 271 -0.29 -1.15 9.77
CA LEU A 271 0.78 -0.81 10.73
C LEU A 271 0.77 -1.73 11.95
N ARG A 272 0.64 -3.03 11.70
CA ARG A 272 0.61 -4.07 12.74
C ARG A 272 1.80 -4.98 12.60
N HIS A 273 2.35 -5.40 13.75
CA HIS A 273 3.38 -6.42 13.83
C HIS A 273 2.82 -7.64 14.56
N LYS A 274 3.17 -8.84 14.10
CA LYS A 274 2.84 -10.08 14.80
C LYS A 274 3.99 -11.07 14.69
N VAL A 275 4.45 -11.58 15.82
CA VAL A 275 5.36 -12.73 15.86
C VAL A 275 4.60 -13.98 15.41
N VAL A 276 5.12 -14.64 14.37
CA VAL A 276 4.51 -15.83 13.76
C VAL A 276 5.29 -17.10 14.06
N ILE A 277 6.60 -16.98 14.31
CA ILE A 277 7.45 -18.10 14.72
C ILE A 277 8.20 -17.70 15.99
N SER A 278 8.18 -18.59 16.98
CA SER A 278 8.72 -18.40 18.33
C SER A 278 9.79 -19.47 18.64
N PRO A 279 10.67 -19.28 19.65
CA PRO A 279 12.00 -19.91 19.75
C PRO A 279 12.03 -21.41 20.12
N ASN A 280 10.92 -22.14 19.95
CA ASN A 280 10.88 -23.59 20.21
C ASN A 280 11.42 -24.44 19.03
N LEU A 281 11.98 -23.82 17.98
CA LEU A 281 12.65 -24.52 16.89
C LEU A 281 14.16 -24.63 17.20
N SER A 282 14.57 -25.79 17.72
CA SER A 282 15.98 -26.11 18.02
C SER A 282 16.94 -25.85 16.84
N TYR A 283 16.46 -25.98 15.60
CA TYR A 283 17.23 -25.72 14.38
C TYR A 283 17.74 -24.27 14.28
N LEU A 284 16.98 -23.28 14.78
CA LEU A 284 17.38 -21.88 14.72
C LEU A 284 18.47 -21.53 15.75
N LEU A 285 18.56 -22.28 16.85
CA LEU A 285 19.49 -22.01 17.96
C LEU A 285 20.86 -22.66 17.78
N ASN A 286 20.95 -23.75 17.01
CA ASN A 286 22.19 -24.49 16.79
C ASN A 286 22.97 -24.02 15.54
N HIS A 287 22.58 -22.89 14.96
CA HIS A 287 23.19 -22.34 13.74
C HIS A 287 23.34 -20.82 13.88
N THR A 288 24.31 -20.28 13.15
CA THR A 288 24.42 -18.84 12.89
C THR A 288 23.90 -18.57 11.48
N TRP A 289 22.99 -17.62 11.34
CA TRP A 289 22.34 -17.28 10.07
C TRP A 289 22.80 -15.90 9.61
N LYS A 290 23.43 -15.86 8.43
CA LYS A 290 24.11 -14.66 7.92
C LYS A 290 23.34 -13.98 6.80
N ILE A 291 22.62 -14.77 6.02
CA ILE A 291 21.83 -14.30 4.89
C ILE A 291 20.39 -14.74 5.11
N SER A 292 19.45 -13.84 4.86
CA SER A 292 18.04 -14.17 4.75
C SER A 292 17.46 -13.59 3.46
N PHE A 293 16.56 -14.34 2.85
CA PHE A 293 15.85 -13.91 1.64
C PHE A 293 14.54 -14.66 1.50
N PHE A 294 13.64 -14.11 0.71
CA PHE A 294 12.33 -14.68 0.47
C PHE A 294 12.15 -15.00 -1.01
N THR A 295 11.73 -16.21 -1.33
CA THR A 295 11.40 -16.60 -2.71
C THR A 295 10.45 -17.77 -2.74
N ASN A 296 9.60 -17.85 -3.77
CA ASN A 296 8.65 -18.96 -3.98
C ASN A 296 7.80 -19.31 -2.73
N GLY A 297 7.37 -18.28 -1.99
CA GLY A 297 6.54 -18.47 -0.79
C GLY A 297 7.32 -19.00 0.43
N ARG A 298 8.65 -19.04 0.39
CA ARG A 298 9.48 -19.53 1.49
C ARG A 298 10.47 -18.46 1.95
N LEU A 299 10.65 -18.36 3.26
CA LEU A 299 11.79 -17.67 3.86
C LEU A 299 12.96 -18.64 3.89
N TYR A 300 14.10 -18.21 3.39
CA TYR A 300 15.35 -18.95 3.45
C TYR A 300 16.34 -18.25 4.37
N LEU A 301 17.00 -19.02 5.22
CA LEU A 301 18.15 -18.58 6.01
C LEU A 301 19.36 -19.40 5.57
N VAL A 302 20.49 -18.74 5.32
CA VAL A 302 21.74 -19.39 4.93
C VAL A 302 22.82 -19.04 5.94
N GLY A 303 23.57 -20.07 6.35
CA GLY A 303 24.44 -19.99 7.50
C GLY A 303 25.28 -21.23 7.72
N TYR A 304 25.67 -21.47 8.96
CA TYR A 304 26.51 -22.60 9.37
C TYR A 304 26.13 -23.10 10.76
N ALA A 305 26.44 -24.37 11.04
CA ALA A 305 26.18 -25.00 12.33
C ALA A 305 27.14 -24.49 13.40
N LEU A 306 26.65 -24.37 14.63
CA LEU A 306 27.44 -24.01 15.80
C LEU A 306 28.18 -25.24 16.35
N THR A 307 29.51 -25.24 16.29
CA THR A 307 30.41 -26.22 16.90
C THR A 307 31.34 -25.54 17.91
N GLU A 308 32.10 -26.32 18.70
CA GLU A 308 33.11 -25.74 19.61
C GLU A 308 34.10 -24.81 18.90
N GLU A 309 34.42 -25.09 17.64
CA GLU A 309 35.27 -24.25 16.78
C GLU A 309 34.55 -22.97 16.36
N THR A 310 33.28 -23.07 15.91
CA THR A 310 32.53 -21.90 15.45
C THR A 310 31.88 -21.08 16.57
N MET A 311 32.01 -21.51 17.83
CA MET A 311 31.48 -20.82 19.01
C MET A 311 32.31 -19.58 19.38
N ASP A 312 33.57 -19.51 18.93
CA ASP A 312 34.40 -18.31 19.06
C ASP A 312 34.02 -17.31 17.95
N ALA A 313 33.21 -16.32 18.32
CA ALA A 313 32.27 -15.61 17.45
C ALA A 313 32.87 -14.52 16.54
N THR A 314 34.08 -14.72 16.02
CA THR A 314 34.80 -13.71 15.20
C THR A 314 35.13 -14.13 13.77
N TYR A 315 34.89 -15.38 13.37
CA TYR A 315 35.42 -15.90 12.11
C TYR A 315 34.36 -16.10 11.01
N ASP A 316 34.74 -15.76 9.78
CA ASP A 316 34.05 -16.08 8.55
C ASP A 316 34.01 -17.62 8.37
N TYR A 317 32.86 -18.25 8.54
CA TYR A 317 32.71 -19.69 8.26
C TYR A 317 32.01 -19.93 6.92
N GLU A 318 32.23 -21.12 6.35
CA GLU A 318 31.55 -21.55 5.13
C GLU A 318 30.03 -21.56 5.32
N LEU A 319 29.31 -20.88 4.43
CA LEU A 319 27.86 -20.91 4.30
C LEU A 319 27.41 -22.29 3.81
N SER A 320 27.31 -23.20 4.77
CA SER A 320 27.21 -24.65 4.59
C SER A 320 25.81 -25.19 4.80
N HIS A 321 24.88 -24.41 5.35
CA HIS A 321 23.53 -24.85 5.69
C HIS A 321 22.49 -23.88 5.18
N ILE A 322 21.34 -24.41 4.73
CA ILE A 322 20.17 -23.65 4.33
C ILE A 322 18.95 -24.16 5.08
N LEU A 323 18.25 -23.25 5.76
CA LEU A 323 16.93 -23.47 6.34
C LEU A 323 15.89 -22.85 5.43
N SER A 324 14.82 -23.56 5.13
CA SER A 324 13.64 -23.02 4.47
C SER A 324 12.42 -23.15 5.37
N ILE A 325 11.62 -22.09 5.42
CA ILE A 325 10.38 -22.02 6.20
C ILE A 325 9.25 -21.63 5.25
N ASN A 326 8.20 -22.45 5.22
CA ASN A 326 7.07 -22.23 4.33
C ASN A 326 6.13 -21.14 4.84
N PHE A 327 6.03 -20.07 4.06
CA PHE A 327 5.16 -18.91 4.24
C PHE A 327 4.27 -18.70 3.01
N SER A 328 3.91 -19.77 2.30
CA SER A 328 3.13 -19.70 1.07
C SER A 328 1.79 -19.00 1.29
N GLU A 329 1.22 -19.09 2.50
CA GLU A 329 0.01 -18.37 2.90
C GLU A 329 0.19 -16.84 2.99
N LEU A 330 1.39 -16.35 3.33
CA LEU A 330 1.68 -14.91 3.31
C LEU A 330 1.82 -14.36 1.89
N CYS A 331 2.17 -15.24 0.94
CA CYS A 331 2.43 -14.89 -0.46
C CYS A 331 1.33 -15.27 -1.43
N SER A 332 0.31 -16.01 -0.99
CA SER A 332 -0.87 -16.15 -1.80
C SER A 332 -1.50 -14.76 -1.92
N LYS A 333 -1.43 -14.18 -3.12
CA LYS A 333 -2.38 -13.14 -3.58
C LYS A 333 -3.82 -13.69 -3.68
N GLN A 334 -4.12 -14.78 -2.98
CA GLN A 334 -5.38 -15.45 -2.84
C GLN A 334 -5.43 -16.08 -1.44
N HIS A 335 -5.84 -15.31 -0.45
CA HIS A 335 -6.90 -15.87 0.38
C HIS A 335 -8.09 -16.09 -0.57
N SER A 336 -8.30 -17.33 -1.00
CA SER A 336 -9.57 -17.85 -1.55
C SER A 336 -10.67 -17.95 -0.47
N GLY A 337 -10.64 -16.98 0.44
CA GLY A 337 -11.24 -16.98 1.76
C GLY A 337 -10.79 -15.74 2.54
N SER A 338 -10.90 -14.53 1.97
CA SER A 338 -11.05 -13.36 2.83
C SER A 338 -12.30 -13.60 3.68
N TRP A 339 -12.37 -13.13 4.93
CA TRP A 339 -13.64 -13.07 5.66
C TRP A 339 -14.75 -12.51 4.77
N THR A 340 -14.42 -11.51 3.96
CA THR A 340 -15.26 -10.98 2.88
C THR A 340 -15.79 -12.04 1.92
N SER A 341 -14.94 -12.93 1.39
CA SER A 341 -15.37 -13.98 0.46
C SER A 341 -16.10 -15.13 1.16
N ASP A 342 -15.81 -15.39 2.44
CA ASP A 342 -16.54 -16.41 3.20
C ASP A 342 -17.93 -15.88 3.62
N PHE A 343 -18.06 -14.59 3.93
CA PHE A 343 -19.35 -13.92 4.06
C PHE A 343 -20.09 -13.84 2.72
N ALA A 344 -19.39 -13.58 1.61
CA ALA A 344 -20.01 -13.66 0.28
C ALA A 344 -20.56 -15.07 0.00
N LYS A 345 -19.76 -16.12 0.23
CA LYS A 345 -20.21 -17.52 0.12
C LYS A 345 -21.38 -17.79 1.05
N LEU A 346 -21.37 -17.28 2.28
CA LEU A 346 -22.48 -17.43 3.22
C LEU A 346 -23.78 -16.79 2.70
N LEU A 347 -23.69 -15.63 2.03
CA LEU A 347 -24.82 -15.00 1.37
C LEU A 347 -25.32 -15.81 0.17
N PHE A 348 -24.41 -16.34 -0.66
CA PHE A 348 -24.76 -17.09 -1.88
C PHE A 348 -25.23 -18.52 -1.63
N ASP A 349 -24.70 -19.20 -0.61
CA ASP A 349 -25.06 -20.57 -0.26
C ASP A 349 -26.41 -20.65 0.48
N GLU A 350 -26.91 -19.52 1.00
CA GLU A 350 -28.17 -19.39 1.77
C GLU A 350 -28.23 -20.28 3.03
N LYS A 351 -27.11 -20.91 3.40
CA LYS A 351 -27.04 -21.83 4.54
C LYS A 351 -27.15 -21.08 5.85
N PHE A 352 -28.04 -21.54 6.73
CA PHE A 352 -28.29 -20.96 8.05
C PHE A 352 -28.95 -19.58 8.03
N SER A 353 -29.51 -19.14 6.89
CA SER A 353 -30.30 -17.92 6.84
C SER A 353 -31.53 -18.04 7.74
N ASP A 354 -31.71 -17.07 8.64
CA ASP A 354 -32.77 -17.01 9.64
C ASP A 354 -33.71 -15.80 9.45
N TYR A 355 -33.52 -15.06 8.36
CA TYR A 355 -34.32 -13.88 8.01
C TYR A 355 -34.49 -13.71 6.50
N LYS A 356 -35.50 -12.95 6.09
CA LYS A 356 -35.79 -12.68 4.68
C LYS A 356 -35.96 -11.19 4.43
N ILE A 357 -35.28 -10.67 3.41
CA ILE A 357 -35.50 -9.30 2.92
C ILE A 357 -36.19 -9.37 1.56
N TYR A 358 -37.20 -8.53 1.36
CA TYR A 358 -37.91 -8.36 0.11
C TYR A 358 -37.63 -6.96 -0.46
N GLY A 359 -37.39 -6.86 -1.76
CA GLY A 359 -37.35 -5.60 -2.49
C GLY A 359 -38.59 -5.44 -3.38
N LEU A 360 -38.60 -4.41 -4.23
CA LEU A 360 -39.57 -4.30 -5.33
C LEU A 360 -39.14 -5.19 -6.50
N SER A 361 -40.07 -5.99 -7.01
CA SER A 361 -39.85 -6.85 -8.20
C SER A 361 -39.59 -6.06 -9.48
N GLN A 362 -40.02 -4.80 -9.54
CA GLN A 362 -39.81 -3.91 -10.67
C GLN A 362 -38.43 -3.27 -10.66
N ASN A 363 -37.90 -2.98 -11.84
CA ASN A 363 -36.56 -2.42 -12.02
C ASN A 363 -36.45 -0.93 -11.69
N ASN A 364 -37.57 -0.21 -11.70
CA ASN A 364 -37.60 1.22 -11.46
C ASN A 364 -38.12 1.52 -10.05
N ARG A 365 -37.58 2.58 -9.46
CA ARG A 365 -38.12 3.12 -8.22
C ARG A 365 -39.53 3.65 -8.50
N LEU A 366 -40.50 3.22 -7.71
CA LEU A 366 -41.87 3.73 -7.80
C LEU A 366 -41.89 5.16 -7.24
N ALA A 367 -42.49 6.10 -7.97
CA ALA A 367 -42.74 7.42 -7.44
C ALA A 367 -43.62 7.29 -6.18
N ARG A 368 -43.17 7.84 -5.05
CA ARG A 368 -43.83 7.71 -3.74
C ARG A 368 -45.28 8.20 -3.72
N SER A 369 -45.73 8.92 -4.75
CA SER A 369 -47.05 9.54 -4.87
C SER A 369 -48.17 8.63 -5.38
N ASP A 370 -47.87 7.46 -5.97
CA ASP A 370 -48.84 6.82 -6.88
C ASP A 370 -49.47 5.54 -6.35
N ILE A 371 -48.95 4.92 -5.28
CA ILE A 371 -49.40 3.59 -4.81
C ILE A 371 -49.58 3.59 -3.28
N PRO A 372 -50.77 3.25 -2.75
CA PRO A 372 -50.99 3.04 -1.32
C PRO A 372 -50.05 1.99 -0.72
N PHE A 373 -49.60 2.18 0.52
CA PHE A 373 -48.65 1.27 1.18
C PHE A 373 -49.16 -0.19 1.25
N GLU A 374 -50.47 -0.38 1.37
CA GLU A 374 -51.13 -1.68 1.41
C GLU A 374 -51.03 -2.44 0.07
N GLU A 375 -50.89 -1.73 -1.06
CA GLU A 375 -50.72 -2.33 -2.39
C GLU A 375 -49.25 -2.65 -2.69
N LEU A 376 -48.29 -2.05 -1.96
CA LEU A 376 -46.85 -2.30 -2.15
C LEU A 376 -46.47 -3.76 -1.85
N GLU A 377 -47.22 -4.44 -0.97
CA GLU A 377 -46.96 -5.86 -0.69
C GLU A 377 -47.17 -6.76 -1.91
N SER A 378 -48.03 -6.36 -2.86
CA SER A 378 -48.25 -7.11 -4.10
C SER A 378 -47.05 -7.07 -5.04
N PHE A 379 -46.12 -6.12 -4.84
CA PHE A 379 -44.93 -5.94 -5.65
C PHE A 379 -43.66 -6.56 -5.04
N LYS A 380 -43.78 -7.30 -3.92
CA LYS A 380 -42.65 -7.98 -3.28
C LYS A 380 -41.90 -8.86 -4.28
N SER A 381 -40.58 -8.72 -4.30
CA SER A 381 -39.69 -9.60 -5.05
C SER A 381 -39.67 -11.00 -4.46
N GLU A 382 -38.94 -11.90 -5.12
CA GLU A 382 -38.48 -13.13 -4.44
C GLU A 382 -37.71 -12.76 -3.15
N PRO A 383 -37.83 -13.58 -2.09
CA PRO A 383 -37.12 -13.35 -0.84
C PRO A 383 -35.61 -13.46 -1.03
N ILE A 384 -34.87 -12.55 -0.39
CA ILE A 384 -33.42 -12.63 -0.26
C ILE A 384 -33.13 -13.21 1.13
N PRO A 385 -32.72 -14.49 1.24
CA PRO A 385 -32.37 -15.10 2.50
C PRO A 385 -31.09 -14.48 3.07
N VAL A 386 -31.13 -14.10 4.34
CA VAL A 386 -30.04 -13.40 5.02
C VAL A 386 -29.93 -13.82 6.49
N HIS A 387 -28.84 -13.45 7.13
CA HIS A 387 -28.47 -13.78 8.50
C HIS A 387 -28.70 -12.58 9.42
N LYS A 388 -29.60 -12.69 10.39
CA LYS A 388 -29.90 -11.63 11.38
C LYS A 388 -28.64 -11.11 12.05
N LEU A 389 -27.70 -12.00 12.40
CA LEU A 389 -26.46 -11.64 13.07
C LEU A 389 -25.62 -10.63 12.27
N ILE A 390 -25.56 -10.79 10.95
CA ILE A 390 -24.80 -9.90 10.07
C ILE A 390 -25.54 -8.57 9.91
N LEU A 391 -26.86 -8.60 9.74
CA LEU A 391 -27.67 -7.39 9.67
C LEU A 391 -27.58 -6.58 10.98
N TYR A 392 -27.75 -7.23 12.12
CA TYR A 392 -27.67 -6.59 13.44
C TYR A 392 -26.32 -5.90 13.66
N SER A 393 -25.22 -6.52 13.25
CA SER A 393 -23.86 -5.98 13.45
C SER A 393 -23.44 -4.91 12.44
N ARG A 394 -23.99 -4.93 11.22
CA ARG A 394 -23.53 -4.08 10.11
C ARG A 394 -24.53 -3.01 9.70
N TRP A 395 -25.78 -3.09 10.16
CA TRP A 395 -26.86 -2.19 9.77
C TRP A 395 -27.53 -1.57 11.02
N PRO A 396 -27.13 -0.34 11.42
CA PRO A 396 -27.65 0.31 12.63
C PRO A 396 -29.18 0.46 12.66
N HIS A 397 -29.80 0.64 11.49
CA HIS A 397 -31.26 0.70 11.39
C HIS A 397 -31.92 -0.66 11.73
N PHE A 398 -31.30 -1.78 11.33
CA PHE A 398 -31.79 -3.12 11.65
C PHE A 398 -31.65 -3.44 13.13
N GLU A 399 -30.54 -3.04 13.76
CA GLU A 399 -30.37 -3.12 15.21
C GLU A 399 -31.50 -2.39 15.95
N MET A 400 -31.87 -1.19 15.48
CA MET A 400 -33.01 -0.46 16.06
C MET A 400 -34.35 -1.19 15.84
N ILE A 401 -34.58 -1.79 14.66
CA ILE A 401 -35.80 -2.57 14.39
C ILE A 401 -35.91 -3.74 15.38
N GLU A 402 -34.86 -4.54 15.53
CA GLU A 402 -34.85 -5.70 16.44
C GLU A 402 -35.05 -5.28 17.90
N ASN A 403 -34.35 -4.22 18.35
CA ASN A 403 -34.44 -3.73 19.73
C ASN A 403 -35.79 -3.07 20.06
N SER A 404 -36.49 -2.54 19.04
CA SER A 404 -37.79 -1.89 19.22
C SER A 404 -38.98 -2.87 19.33
N GLY A 405 -38.80 -4.14 18.99
CA GLY A 405 -39.88 -5.14 19.05
C GLY A 405 -41.00 -4.92 18.03
N MET A 406 -40.74 -4.19 16.93
CA MET A 406 -41.70 -3.96 15.85
C MET A 406 -42.15 -5.26 15.16
N ALA A 407 -43.24 -5.20 14.38
CA ALA A 407 -43.81 -6.37 13.72
C ALA A 407 -42.78 -7.14 12.87
N GLU A 408 -41.86 -6.42 12.23
CA GLU A 408 -40.77 -6.95 11.40
C GLU A 408 -39.77 -7.82 12.19
N SER A 409 -39.54 -7.53 13.48
CA SER A 409 -38.66 -8.36 14.32
C SER A 409 -39.33 -9.68 14.72
N GLN A 410 -40.66 -9.69 14.80
CA GLN A 410 -41.47 -10.88 15.09
C GLN A 410 -41.80 -11.72 13.85
N ILE A 411 -42.01 -11.10 12.70
CA ILE A 411 -42.43 -11.77 11.44
C ILE A 411 -41.26 -12.54 10.80
N GLY A 412 -40.01 -12.16 11.10
CA GLY A 412 -38.84 -12.80 10.50
C GLY A 412 -38.57 -12.34 9.06
N SER A 413 -39.13 -11.19 8.66
CA SER A 413 -38.85 -10.60 7.37
C SER A 413 -39.01 -9.08 7.34
N LEU A 414 -38.29 -8.44 6.41
CA LEU A 414 -38.33 -7.00 6.18
C LEU A 414 -38.60 -6.71 4.71
N PHE A 415 -39.47 -5.74 4.43
CA PHE A 415 -39.71 -5.24 3.08
C PHE A 415 -39.05 -3.87 2.91
N ILE A 416 -38.17 -3.76 1.91
CA ILE A 416 -37.50 -2.52 1.52
C ILE A 416 -38.19 -2.04 0.23
N PRO A 417 -38.88 -0.88 0.23
CA PRO A 417 -39.64 -0.38 -0.91
C PRO A 417 -38.72 0.26 -1.97
N GLU A 418 -37.68 -0.45 -2.38
CA GLU A 418 -36.70 -0.04 -3.40
C GLU A 418 -36.43 -1.22 -4.35
N PRO A 419 -35.98 -0.98 -5.59
CA PRO A 419 -35.72 -2.03 -6.58
C PRO A 419 -34.85 -3.17 -6.03
N VAL A 420 -35.24 -4.42 -6.27
CA VAL A 420 -34.56 -5.60 -5.70
C VAL A 420 -33.07 -5.67 -6.06
N LYS A 421 -32.67 -5.15 -7.23
CA LYS A 421 -31.26 -5.07 -7.63
C LYS A 421 -30.43 -4.17 -6.70
N TRP A 422 -30.99 -3.04 -6.25
CA TRP A 422 -30.31 -2.15 -5.29
C TRP A 422 -30.28 -2.79 -3.91
N VAL A 423 -31.36 -3.45 -3.52
CA VAL A 423 -31.44 -4.17 -2.24
C VAL A 423 -30.42 -5.31 -2.19
N LYS A 424 -30.24 -6.06 -3.29
CA LYS A 424 -29.22 -7.10 -3.40
C LYS A 424 -27.81 -6.53 -3.26
N ALA A 425 -27.49 -5.49 -4.02
CA ALA A 425 -26.19 -4.80 -3.92
C ALA A 425 -25.94 -4.23 -2.52
N PHE A 426 -26.99 -3.72 -1.88
CA PHE A 426 -26.92 -3.21 -0.52
C PHE A 426 -26.62 -4.30 0.51
N ILE A 427 -27.32 -5.43 0.43
CA ILE A 427 -27.08 -6.59 1.28
C ILE A 427 -25.68 -7.14 1.04
N GLU A 428 -25.26 -7.25 -0.22
CA GLU A 428 -23.93 -7.69 -0.58
C GLU A 428 -22.84 -6.82 0.05
N TYR A 429 -23.03 -5.50 0.05
CA TYR A 429 -22.15 -4.57 0.76
C TYR A 429 -22.10 -4.84 2.28
N LEU A 430 -23.23 -5.13 2.93
CA LEU A 430 -23.24 -5.42 4.36
C LEU A 430 -22.38 -6.65 4.71
N TYR A 431 -22.36 -7.65 3.83
CA TYR A 431 -21.59 -8.88 4.01
C TYR A 431 -20.12 -8.73 3.64
N THR A 432 -19.84 -8.00 2.56
CA THR A 432 -18.52 -8.06 1.91
C THR A 432 -17.72 -6.76 2.06
N ASN A 433 -18.38 -5.68 2.47
CA ASN A 433 -17.87 -4.31 2.39
C ASN A 433 -17.53 -3.87 0.96
N ASP A 434 -18.04 -4.55 -0.07
CA ASP A 434 -17.87 -4.21 -1.48
C ASP A 434 -19.12 -4.60 -2.29
N VAL A 435 -19.15 -4.25 -3.57
CA VAL A 435 -20.24 -4.62 -4.49
C VAL A 435 -19.66 -5.05 -5.83
N HIS A 436 -20.14 -6.17 -6.38
CA HIS A 436 -19.70 -6.74 -7.65
C HIS A 436 -20.18 -5.90 -8.85
N ASP A 437 -21.45 -5.49 -8.88
CA ASP A 437 -22.01 -4.64 -9.94
C ASP A 437 -21.88 -3.16 -9.53
N ARG A 438 -21.02 -2.43 -10.25
CA ARG A 438 -20.79 -0.99 -10.07
C ARG A 438 -21.32 -0.15 -11.23
N SER A 439 -22.34 -0.63 -11.93
CA SER A 439 -23.07 0.19 -12.90
C SER A 439 -23.65 1.44 -12.25
N THR A 440 -23.78 2.52 -13.03
CA THR A 440 -24.26 3.81 -12.55
C THR A 440 -25.62 3.69 -11.87
N ASP A 441 -26.48 2.80 -12.38
CA ASP A 441 -27.78 2.50 -11.79
C ASP A 441 -27.67 1.90 -10.38
N ILE A 442 -26.81 0.90 -10.16
CA ILE A 442 -26.60 0.32 -8.83
C ILE A 442 -25.96 1.35 -7.89
N VAL A 443 -24.90 2.03 -8.32
CA VAL A 443 -24.14 2.96 -7.47
C VAL A 443 -25.00 4.13 -7.00
N THR A 444 -25.80 4.73 -7.89
CA THR A 444 -26.73 5.81 -7.53
C THR A 444 -27.88 5.33 -6.66
N GLY A 445 -28.34 4.07 -6.84
CA GLY A 445 -29.30 3.44 -5.94
C GLY A 445 -28.73 3.22 -4.53
N LEU A 446 -27.48 2.75 -4.43
CA LEU A 446 -26.76 2.61 -3.17
C LEU A 446 -26.52 3.95 -2.49
N LEU A 447 -26.27 5.01 -3.25
CA LEU A 447 -26.13 6.36 -2.71
C LEU A 447 -27.42 6.80 -1.99
N ILE A 448 -28.59 6.57 -2.59
CA ILE A 448 -29.89 6.81 -1.94
C ILE A 448 -30.04 5.96 -0.68
N LEU A 449 -29.81 4.65 -0.77
CA LEU A 449 -29.95 3.72 0.36
C LEU A 449 -29.01 4.07 1.51
N SER A 450 -27.79 4.51 1.20
CA SER A 450 -26.80 4.93 2.18
C SER A 450 -27.27 6.13 2.99
N ASN A 451 -27.95 7.09 2.36
CA ASN A 451 -28.51 8.24 3.08
C ASN A 451 -29.77 7.84 3.87
N VAL A 452 -30.71 7.12 3.23
CA VAL A 452 -31.97 6.66 3.87
C VAL A 452 -31.69 5.84 5.13
N TYR A 453 -30.70 4.95 5.07
CA TYR A 453 -30.35 4.05 6.18
C TYR A 453 -29.14 4.51 7.00
N ARG A 454 -28.64 5.73 6.78
CA ARG A 454 -27.58 6.38 7.55
C ARG A 454 -26.28 5.55 7.64
N LEU A 455 -25.76 5.15 6.48
CA LEU A 455 -24.51 4.40 6.34
C LEU A 455 -23.43 5.29 5.68
N PRO A 456 -22.67 6.07 6.47
CA PRO A 456 -21.72 7.05 5.94
C PRO A 456 -20.57 6.41 5.13
N GLU A 457 -20.10 5.23 5.53
CA GLU A 457 -19.04 4.52 4.80
C GLU A 457 -19.48 4.09 3.39
N LEU A 458 -20.73 3.61 3.26
CA LEU A 458 -21.30 3.24 1.96
C LEU A 458 -21.48 4.49 1.09
N ARG A 459 -21.92 5.60 1.70
CA ARG A 459 -22.07 6.89 1.04
C ARG A 459 -20.74 7.35 0.44
N GLU A 460 -19.66 7.38 1.23
CA GLU A 460 -18.32 7.76 0.75
C GLU A 460 -17.85 6.88 -0.41
N LYS A 461 -18.05 5.57 -0.33
CA LYS A 461 -17.72 4.64 -1.42
C LYS A 461 -18.53 4.92 -2.68
N ALA A 462 -19.84 5.09 -2.56
CA ALA A 462 -20.70 5.40 -3.71
C ALA A 462 -20.28 6.72 -4.39
N LEU A 463 -19.95 7.76 -3.61
CA LEU A 463 -19.41 9.01 -4.14
C LEU A 463 -18.06 8.81 -4.86
N SER A 464 -17.19 7.97 -4.32
CA SER A 464 -15.90 7.64 -4.95
C SER A 464 -16.07 6.89 -6.28
N TRP A 465 -17.07 6.02 -6.37
CA TRP A 465 -17.36 5.27 -7.60
C TRP A 465 -18.00 6.14 -8.69
N LEU A 466 -18.65 7.25 -8.33
CA LEU A 466 -19.19 8.25 -9.25
C LEU A 466 -18.19 9.32 -9.66
N ASN A 467 -16.92 9.23 -9.25
CA ASN A 467 -15.88 10.20 -9.58
C ASN A 467 -14.79 9.57 -10.46
N PRO A 468 -14.67 9.95 -11.75
CA PRO A 468 -15.43 11.00 -12.45
C PRO A 468 -16.86 10.57 -12.80
N ILE A 469 -17.77 11.55 -12.96
CA ILE A 469 -19.15 11.30 -13.38
C ILE A 469 -19.12 10.65 -14.78
N PRO A 470 -19.97 9.64 -15.06
CA PRO A 470 -20.06 9.02 -16.39
C PRO A 470 -20.27 10.04 -17.51
N MET A 471 -19.78 9.74 -18.71
CA MET A 471 -19.91 10.64 -19.86
C MET A 471 -21.19 10.43 -20.67
N GLU A 472 -21.87 9.29 -20.50
CA GLU A 472 -23.10 9.00 -21.24
C GLU A 472 -24.28 9.82 -20.70
N LEU A 473 -24.96 10.58 -21.57
CA LEU A 473 -25.98 11.57 -21.16
C LEU A 473 -27.14 10.96 -20.37
N GLY A 474 -27.58 9.75 -20.73
CA GLY A 474 -28.63 9.04 -19.98
C GLY A 474 -28.20 8.69 -18.56
N GLU A 475 -26.94 8.29 -18.37
CA GLU A 475 -26.36 8.00 -17.07
C GLU A 475 -26.17 9.28 -16.23
N VAL A 476 -25.77 10.40 -16.85
CA VAL A 476 -25.63 11.70 -16.17
C VAL A 476 -26.98 12.20 -15.64
N LEU A 477 -28.06 12.06 -16.41
CA LEU A 477 -29.42 12.40 -15.95
C LEU A 477 -29.85 11.56 -14.75
N MET A 478 -29.53 10.27 -14.78
CA MET A 478 -29.79 9.37 -13.66
C MET A 478 -29.00 9.77 -12.41
N VAL A 479 -27.71 10.12 -12.55
CA VAL A 479 -26.89 10.64 -11.46
C VAL A 479 -27.49 11.92 -10.89
N LEU A 480 -27.90 12.86 -11.74
CA LEU A 480 -28.53 14.12 -11.33
C LEU A 480 -29.78 13.86 -10.48
N SER A 481 -30.76 13.13 -11.01
CA SER A 481 -32.04 12.88 -10.34
C SER A 481 -31.82 12.18 -8.98
N ARG A 482 -30.98 11.15 -8.95
CA ARG A 482 -30.76 10.34 -7.75
C ARG A 482 -29.86 11.00 -6.70
N ALA A 483 -28.86 11.77 -7.12
CA ALA A 483 -28.04 12.57 -6.20
C ALA A 483 -28.89 13.58 -5.44
N ARG A 484 -29.89 14.20 -6.09
CA ARG A 484 -30.85 15.09 -5.41
C ARG A 484 -31.69 14.37 -4.38
N ILE A 485 -32.21 13.19 -4.71
CA ILE A 485 -32.97 12.38 -3.74
C ILE A 485 -32.09 11.95 -2.56
N ALA A 486 -30.81 11.65 -2.82
CA ALA A 486 -29.81 11.35 -1.79
C ALA A 486 -29.33 12.61 -1.03
N GLN A 487 -29.78 13.81 -1.40
CA GLN A 487 -29.37 15.10 -0.82
C GLN A 487 -27.88 15.42 -1.00
N GLU A 488 -27.32 15.04 -2.15
CA GLU A 488 -25.94 15.30 -2.56
C GLU A 488 -25.87 16.47 -3.55
N GLU A 489 -25.91 17.70 -3.04
CA GLU A 489 -26.00 18.91 -3.86
C GLU A 489 -24.80 19.11 -4.78
N ILE A 490 -23.59 18.76 -4.33
CA ILE A 490 -22.36 18.97 -5.11
C ILE A 490 -22.34 18.09 -6.37
N ILE A 491 -22.60 16.78 -6.21
CA ILE A 491 -22.64 15.87 -7.35
C ILE A 491 -23.82 16.20 -8.27
N ALA A 492 -24.99 16.52 -7.70
CA ALA A 492 -26.14 16.95 -8.48
C ALA A 492 -25.82 18.21 -9.31
N HIS A 493 -25.14 19.20 -8.72
CA HIS A 493 -24.71 20.40 -9.43
C HIS A 493 -23.73 20.07 -10.56
N ASN A 494 -22.71 19.24 -10.30
CA ASN A 494 -21.73 18.85 -11.31
C ASN A 494 -22.37 18.08 -12.48
N ALA A 495 -23.29 17.15 -12.19
CA ALA A 495 -24.07 16.45 -13.20
C ALA A 495 -24.96 17.40 -14.02
N ALA A 496 -25.63 18.35 -13.36
CA ALA A 496 -26.44 19.37 -14.03
C ALA A 496 -25.61 20.24 -14.99
N MET A 497 -24.38 20.61 -14.62
CA MET A 497 -23.50 21.37 -15.51
C MET A 497 -23.14 20.60 -16.78
N ILE A 498 -22.92 19.28 -16.68
CA ILE A 498 -22.67 18.40 -17.83
C ILE A 498 -23.93 18.32 -18.71
N CYS A 499 -25.12 18.19 -18.10
CA CYS A 499 -26.40 18.22 -18.81
C CYS A 499 -26.61 19.53 -19.59
N LEU A 500 -26.34 20.68 -18.96
CA LEU A 500 -26.50 21.99 -19.58
C LEU A 500 -25.51 22.22 -20.74
N GLN A 501 -24.29 21.69 -20.64
CA GLN A 501 -23.30 21.75 -21.73
C GLN A 501 -23.74 20.95 -22.97
N ASN A 502 -24.51 19.87 -22.77
CA ASN A 502 -24.97 18.98 -23.84
C ASN A 502 -26.48 19.10 -24.07
N TRP A 503 -27.10 20.22 -23.69
CA TRP A 503 -28.55 20.42 -23.64
C TRP A 503 -29.26 20.05 -24.95
N GLY A 504 -28.69 20.43 -26.09
CA GLY A 504 -29.28 20.16 -27.41
C GLY A 504 -29.45 18.67 -27.69
N GLU A 505 -28.47 17.84 -27.33
CA GLU A 505 -28.53 16.38 -27.49
C GLU A 505 -29.43 15.76 -26.41
N LEU A 506 -29.27 16.21 -25.16
CA LEU A 506 -29.99 15.75 -23.98
C LEU A 506 -31.51 15.77 -24.16
N VAL A 507 -32.09 16.88 -24.63
CA VAL A 507 -33.55 17.03 -24.77
C VAL A 507 -34.18 16.09 -25.81
N ARG A 508 -33.36 15.41 -26.61
CA ARG A 508 -33.79 14.46 -27.65
C ARG A 508 -33.66 13.01 -27.20
N THR A 509 -33.11 12.73 -26.01
CA THR A 509 -32.95 11.37 -25.52
C THR A 509 -34.24 10.85 -24.87
N GLU A 510 -34.43 9.53 -24.85
CA GLU A 510 -35.60 8.91 -24.23
C GLU A 510 -35.58 9.08 -22.70
N GLU A 511 -34.40 9.15 -22.10
CA GLU A 511 -34.21 9.32 -20.66
C GLU A 511 -34.65 10.70 -20.19
N PHE A 512 -34.40 11.75 -21.00
CA PHE A 512 -34.90 13.09 -20.70
C PHE A 512 -36.43 13.16 -20.73
N ALA A 513 -37.06 12.43 -21.68
CA ALA A 513 -38.52 12.36 -21.77
C ALA A 513 -39.17 11.64 -20.57
N GLN A 514 -38.40 10.83 -19.83
CA GLN A 514 -38.86 10.11 -18.65
C GLN A 514 -38.62 10.86 -17.33
N LEU A 515 -37.99 12.03 -17.35
CA LEU A 515 -37.73 12.82 -16.14
C LEU A 515 -39.02 13.39 -15.53
N ASP A 516 -39.04 13.43 -14.21
CA ASP A 516 -40.12 14.07 -13.47
C ASP A 516 -40.14 15.58 -13.71
N LYS A 517 -41.34 16.16 -13.66
CA LYS A 517 -41.56 17.60 -13.88
C LYS A 517 -40.70 18.46 -12.95
N GLU A 518 -40.50 18.03 -11.71
CA GLU A 518 -39.68 18.75 -10.73
C GLU A 518 -38.20 18.75 -11.10
N ASP A 519 -37.68 17.64 -11.64
CA ASP A 519 -36.31 17.53 -12.11
C ASP A 519 -36.07 18.42 -13.33
N ILE A 520 -37.01 18.47 -14.28
CA ILE A 520 -36.95 19.37 -15.44
C ILE A 520 -36.96 20.83 -15.00
N ILE A 521 -37.88 21.22 -14.11
CA ILE A 521 -37.96 22.60 -13.60
C ILE A 521 -36.64 22.98 -12.91
N SER A 522 -36.11 22.10 -12.07
CA SER A 522 -34.90 22.37 -11.30
C SER A 522 -33.68 22.49 -12.22
N LEU A 523 -33.58 21.65 -13.24
CA LEU A 523 -32.52 21.71 -14.24
C LEU A 523 -32.59 23.01 -15.06
N CYS A 524 -33.79 23.46 -15.43
CA CYS A 524 -34.00 24.74 -16.10
C CYS A 524 -33.67 25.96 -15.21
N GLN A 525 -33.89 25.86 -13.89
CA GLN A 525 -33.55 26.93 -12.94
C GLN A 525 -32.03 27.11 -12.76
N LEU A 526 -31.23 26.09 -13.06
CA LEU A 526 -29.77 26.17 -13.02
C LEU A 526 -29.17 26.89 -14.24
N ALA A 527 -29.95 27.06 -15.32
CA ALA A 527 -29.51 27.80 -16.49
C ALA A 527 -29.51 29.32 -16.22
N SER A 528 -28.34 29.97 -16.36
CA SER A 528 -28.23 31.44 -16.25
C SER A 528 -29.06 32.12 -17.35
N PRO A 529 -29.67 33.30 -17.11
CA PRO A 529 -30.34 34.10 -18.15
C PRO A 529 -29.41 34.56 -19.29
N THR A 530 -28.10 34.40 -19.14
CA THR A 530 -27.08 34.66 -20.18
C THR A 530 -26.59 33.41 -20.91
N SER A 531 -27.14 32.22 -20.59
CA SER A 531 -26.73 30.96 -21.22
C SER A 531 -27.16 30.92 -22.70
N SER A 532 -26.28 30.41 -23.56
CA SER A 532 -26.51 30.27 -25.00
C SER A 532 -26.39 28.81 -25.40
N ILE A 533 -27.22 28.37 -26.35
CA ILE A 533 -27.16 27.02 -26.91
C ILE A 533 -25.86 26.92 -27.71
N VAL A 534 -24.95 26.06 -27.28
CA VAL A 534 -23.68 25.80 -27.95
C VAL A 534 -23.95 24.84 -29.12
N ASP A 535 -24.40 25.38 -30.25
CA ASP A 535 -24.49 24.59 -31.47
C ASP A 535 -23.08 24.36 -32.03
N THR A 536 -22.64 23.10 -32.00
CA THR A 536 -21.47 22.48 -32.69
C THR A 536 -20.09 22.52 -32.00
N PRO A 537 -19.22 21.50 -32.24
CA PRO A 537 -17.91 21.36 -31.60
C PRO A 537 -16.91 22.51 -31.89
N GLU A 538 -17.13 23.29 -32.95
CA GLU A 538 -16.25 24.42 -33.33
C GLU A 538 -16.35 25.61 -32.36
N SER A 539 -17.46 25.77 -31.65
CA SER A 539 -17.67 26.88 -30.71
C SER A 539 -16.99 26.67 -29.35
N ALA A 540 -16.79 25.41 -28.94
CA ALA A 540 -16.02 25.06 -27.75
C ALA A 540 -14.53 25.39 -27.91
N GLN A 541 -14.00 25.29 -29.13
CA GLN A 541 -12.60 25.59 -29.44
C GLN A 541 -12.33 27.12 -29.41
N LYS A 542 -13.25 27.93 -29.95
CA LYS A 542 -13.17 29.40 -29.84
C LYS A 542 -13.25 29.92 -28.40
N THR A 543 -13.99 29.24 -27.53
CA THR A 543 -14.10 29.63 -26.11
C THR A 543 -12.82 29.29 -25.32
N ARG A 544 -12.13 28.21 -25.70
CA ARG A 544 -10.80 27.86 -25.16
C ARG A 544 -9.71 28.82 -25.64
N GLU A 545 -9.74 29.21 -26.93
CA GLU A 545 -8.78 30.16 -27.50
C GLU A 545 -8.93 31.58 -26.93
N ARG A 546 -10.16 32.03 -26.69
CA ARG A 546 -10.42 33.36 -26.10
C ARG A 546 -9.98 33.46 -24.64
N SER A 547 -10.04 32.35 -23.90
CA SER A 547 -9.52 32.24 -22.52
C SER A 547 -7.99 32.25 -22.50
N ALA A 548 -7.34 31.70 -23.52
CA ALA A 548 -5.88 31.71 -23.65
C ALA A 548 -5.32 33.09 -24.09
N GLU A 549 -6.06 33.86 -24.90
CA GLU A 549 -5.66 35.21 -25.30
C GLU A 549 -5.74 36.25 -24.16
N LEU A 550 -6.65 36.07 -23.20
CA LEU A 550 -6.77 36.93 -22.01
C LEU A 550 -5.64 36.71 -20.99
N CYS A 551 -5.00 35.53 -20.96
CA CYS A 551 -3.83 35.27 -20.12
C CYS A 551 -2.51 35.85 -20.68
N ASN A 552 -2.47 36.26 -21.96
CA ASN A 552 -1.23 36.68 -22.64
C ASN A 552 -1.08 38.21 -22.84
N ARG A 553 -1.99 39.03 -22.30
CA ARG A 553 -1.79 40.49 -22.21
C ARG A 553 -1.57 40.88 -20.76
N GLY A 554 -0.32 40.78 -20.31
CA GLY A 554 0.13 41.42 -19.09
C GLY A 554 0.15 42.94 -19.28
N ASP A 555 -0.70 43.65 -18.53
CA ASP A 555 -0.52 45.08 -18.29
C ASP A 555 -0.73 45.37 -16.81
N HIS A 556 0.30 45.94 -16.19
CA HIS A 556 0.33 46.35 -14.80
C HIS A 556 -0.58 47.58 -14.61
N GLY A 557 -1.62 47.44 -13.77
CA GLY A 557 -2.44 48.56 -13.33
C GLY A 557 -3.43 48.16 -12.24
N THR A 558 -3.18 48.62 -11.02
CA THR A 558 -3.98 48.42 -9.80
C THR A 558 -5.44 48.91 -9.94
N VAL A 559 -6.46 48.04 -9.75
CA VAL A 559 -7.78 48.39 -9.15
C VAL A 559 -8.48 47.13 -8.56
N ASN A 560 -8.84 47.25 -7.28
CA ASN A 560 -9.82 46.56 -6.40
C ASN A 560 -10.15 45.05 -6.53
N VAL A 561 -9.88 44.37 -5.41
CA VAL A 561 -10.38 43.06 -5.01
C VAL A 561 -11.84 43.21 -4.57
N ASP A 562 -12.76 42.62 -5.32
CA ASP A 562 -14.03 42.04 -4.82
C ASP A 562 -14.80 41.48 -6.03
N SER A 563 -14.59 40.21 -6.36
CA SER A 563 -15.62 39.25 -6.80
C SER A 563 -14.99 37.97 -7.40
N PHE A 564 -15.49 36.84 -6.88
CA PHE A 564 -15.40 35.44 -7.32
C PHE A 564 -14.47 34.47 -6.54
N PRO A 565 -15.00 33.31 -6.08
CA PRO A 565 -14.38 32.51 -5.03
C PRO A 565 -13.59 31.30 -5.56
N VAL A 566 -12.35 31.24 -5.08
CA VAL A 566 -11.64 30.11 -4.44
C VAL A 566 -12.06 28.67 -4.76
N SER A 567 -11.13 27.96 -5.41
CA SER A 567 -10.98 26.51 -5.44
C SER A 567 -10.77 25.93 -4.03
N PHE A 568 -11.61 25.00 -3.59
CA PHE A 568 -11.37 24.23 -2.36
C PHE A 568 -11.08 22.76 -2.66
N ALA A 569 -9.85 22.36 -2.34
CA ALA A 569 -9.42 20.99 -2.17
C ALA A 569 -9.94 20.45 -0.82
N TYR A 570 -10.41 19.22 -0.83
CA TYR A 570 -10.83 18.47 0.36
C TYR A 570 -9.66 18.30 1.34
N ARG A 571 -9.75 18.96 2.50
CA ARG A 571 -9.03 18.59 3.74
C ARG A 571 -10.05 17.95 4.68
N ASN A 572 -9.90 16.66 4.95
CA ASN A 572 -10.61 16.00 6.04
C ASN A 572 -9.91 16.34 7.37
N SER A 573 -10.59 17.11 8.21
CA SER A 573 -10.27 17.25 9.64
C SER A 573 -11.13 16.27 10.43
N ALA A 574 -10.49 15.31 11.09
CA ALA A 574 -11.07 14.64 12.24
C ALA A 574 -11.15 15.65 13.40
N MET A 575 -12.37 15.89 13.90
CA MET A 575 -12.56 16.38 15.27
C MET A 575 -13.54 15.46 15.98
N LEU A 576 -13.01 14.82 17.01
CA LEU A 576 -13.74 14.11 18.04
C LEU A 576 -14.66 15.08 18.79
N ASN A 577 -15.81 14.53 19.18
CA ASN A 577 -16.78 15.05 20.12
C ASN A 577 -16.12 15.70 21.35
N ASP A 578 -16.60 16.89 21.72
CA ASP A 578 -16.88 17.24 23.11
C ASP A 578 -17.87 18.42 23.14
N ASN A 579 -19.10 18.14 23.61
CA ASN A 579 -20.01 19.06 24.29
C ASN A 579 -20.91 18.11 25.11
N TRP A 580 -21.22 18.28 26.40
CA TRP A 580 -21.75 19.42 27.15
C TRP A 580 -21.48 19.12 28.65
N ILE A 581 -21.38 20.09 29.56
CA ILE A 581 -22.53 20.56 30.37
C ILE A 581 -22.21 21.93 31.00
N GLU A 582 -23.16 22.83 30.76
CA GLU A 582 -23.67 23.98 31.51
C GLU A 582 -22.96 24.57 32.75
N SER A 583 -23.02 25.91 32.72
CA SER A 583 -23.44 26.84 33.79
C SER A 583 -22.39 27.42 34.74
N GLY A 584 -22.54 28.73 34.99
CA GLY A 584 -22.24 29.31 36.30
C GLY A 584 -21.18 30.40 36.34
N SER A 585 -21.58 31.60 35.98
CA SER A 585 -20.99 32.88 36.38
C SER A 585 -20.53 32.96 37.86
N HIS A 586 -19.34 33.56 38.10
CA HIS A 586 -19.11 34.76 38.95
C HIS A 586 -17.82 34.74 39.80
N TYR A 587 -17.14 35.92 39.80
CA TYR A 587 -16.10 36.45 40.71
C TYR A 587 -14.71 35.77 40.68
N SER A 588 -13.56 36.46 40.73
CA SER A 588 -13.20 37.88 40.77
C SER A 588 -11.72 38.02 40.41
N THR A 589 -11.38 39.00 39.56
CA THR A 589 -10.05 39.61 39.46
C THR A 589 -9.74 40.47 40.68
N ALA A 590 -8.51 40.42 41.19
CA ALA A 590 -7.62 41.58 41.36
C ALA A 590 -6.45 41.30 42.33
N THR A 591 -5.25 41.21 41.74
CA THR A 591 -4.01 41.96 42.09
C THR A 591 -3.83 42.52 43.50
N SER A 592 -2.64 42.28 44.08
CA SER A 592 -1.69 43.37 44.43
C SER A 592 -0.39 42.88 45.10
N LEU A 593 0.75 43.40 44.61
CA LEU A 593 1.98 43.84 45.34
C LEU A 593 2.81 42.76 46.06
N GLU A 594 4.12 42.82 46.30
CA GLU A 594 5.29 43.67 46.00
C GLU A 594 6.50 42.96 46.63
N SER A 595 7.71 43.12 46.06
CA SER A 595 9.03 43.37 46.74
C SER A 595 10.18 42.84 45.87
N GLU A 596 10.95 43.73 45.21
CA GLU A 596 12.19 44.43 45.64
C GLU A 596 13.40 43.85 44.87
N GLU A 597 13.92 44.53 43.85
CA GLU A 597 15.04 45.52 43.88
C GLU A 597 16.35 44.94 44.47
N ARG A 598 17.46 44.91 43.71
CA ARG A 598 18.22 46.06 43.20
C ARG A 598 19.02 45.76 41.95
#